data_AF-A0A444UUZ8-F1
#
_entry.id   AF-A0A444UUZ8-F1
#
_cell.length_a   1.000
_cell.length_b   1.000
_cell.length_c   1.000
_cell.angle_alpha   90.00
_cell.angle_beta   90.00
_cell.angle_gamma   90.00
#
_symmetry.space_group_name_H-M   'P 1'
#
loop_
_entity.id
_entity.type
_entity.pdbx_description
1 polymer ?
#
loop_
_entity_poly.entity_id
_entity_poly.type
_entity_poly.pdbx_seq_one_letter_code
_entity_poly.pdbx_strand_id
1 'polypeptide(L)'
;MEQQGADAFDPEEYLFTCLTYRESQRVLSEQVLPAVAKLVLVHFHWQLTDILERHKSNSAQLLLDAHVQPAPCNPVSAHAAPPHSSLHCGVCLQLVRKESLLALPCQHPFCKSCWEQHSTVLVKDGVGVGISCMAQECPLRMPEDFVLPLLPSEELREKYRRYLFRDSVESHYQLQLCPGADCPIVIQVQEPRARRVQCSRCSEVFW
;
A
#
# COMPACT_ATOMS: atom_id res chain seq x y z
N MET A 1 20.44 -11.10 -53.06
CA MET A 1 20.29 -9.63 -52.99
C MET A 1 19.04 -9.39 -52.17
N GLU A 2 19.24 -8.85 -50.98
CA GLU A 2 18.17 -8.50 -50.05
C GLU A 2 17.04 -7.73 -50.71
N GLN A 3 15.83 -7.90 -50.16
CA GLN A 3 15.12 -6.75 -49.61
C GLN A 3 14.14 -7.22 -48.54
N GLN A 4 14.59 -7.12 -47.29
CA GLN A 4 13.73 -6.87 -46.14
C GLN A 4 12.91 -5.61 -46.45
N GLY A 5 11.59 -5.76 -46.47
CA GLY A 5 10.65 -4.65 -46.58
C GLY A 5 9.95 -4.44 -45.25
N ALA A 6 10.52 -3.53 -44.45
CA ALA A 6 9.93 -2.73 -43.38
C ALA A 6 8.74 -3.32 -42.60
N ASP A 7 9.03 -3.75 -41.38
CA ASP A 7 8.08 -3.76 -40.27
C ASP A 7 7.48 -2.35 -40.17
N ALA A 8 6.26 -2.17 -40.66
CA ALA A 8 5.58 -0.90 -40.66
C ALA A 8 5.20 -0.60 -39.21
N PHE A 9 5.99 0.24 -38.54
CA PHE A 9 5.65 0.81 -37.25
C PHE A 9 4.31 1.53 -37.40
N ASP A 10 3.22 0.89 -36.97
CA ASP A 10 1.89 1.49 -36.92
C ASP A 10 1.87 2.45 -35.72
N PRO A 11 1.78 3.78 -35.93
CA PRO A 11 1.76 4.75 -34.84
C PRO A 11 0.49 4.65 -33.96
N GLU A 12 -0.49 3.84 -34.35
CA GLU A 12 -1.67 3.49 -33.55
C GLU A 12 -1.52 2.19 -32.76
N GLU A 13 -0.47 1.38 -33.00
CA GLU A 13 -0.24 0.13 -32.29
C GLU A 13 0.09 0.42 -30.81
N TYR A 14 -0.89 0.16 -29.95
CA TYR A 14 -0.76 0.36 -28.53
C TYR A 14 -0.18 -0.89 -27.89
N LEU A 15 1.06 -0.79 -27.42
CA LEU A 15 1.74 -1.91 -26.77
C LEU A 15 1.24 -2.04 -25.32
N PHE A 16 0.50 -3.12 -25.07
CA PHE A 16 0.11 -3.56 -23.74
C PHE A 16 0.40 -5.05 -23.56
N THR A 17 0.60 -5.45 -22.31
CA THR A 17 0.86 -6.84 -21.92
C THR A 17 -0.16 -7.28 -20.89
N CYS A 18 -0.75 -8.45 -21.07
CA CYS A 18 -1.56 -9.10 -20.04
C CYS A 18 -0.65 -9.88 -19.09
N LEU A 19 -0.58 -9.46 -17.84
CA LEU A 19 0.17 -10.11 -16.77
C LEU A 19 -0.76 -10.96 -15.90
N THR A 20 -0.28 -12.14 -15.52
CA THR A 20 -0.86 -12.91 -14.41
C THR A 20 -0.58 -12.21 -13.08
N TYR A 21 -1.40 -12.50 -12.06
CA TYR A 21 -1.17 -12.04 -10.69
C TYR A 21 0.29 -12.19 -10.22
N ARG A 22 0.92 -13.34 -10.51
CA ARG A 22 2.31 -13.61 -10.12
C ARG A 22 3.32 -12.72 -10.86
N GLU A 23 3.08 -12.43 -12.14
CA GLU A 23 3.94 -11.55 -12.92
C GLU A 23 3.78 -10.10 -12.48
N SER A 24 2.55 -9.65 -12.20
CA SER A 24 2.30 -8.34 -11.63
C SER A 24 2.95 -8.17 -10.26
N GLN A 25 2.87 -9.20 -9.41
CA GLN A 25 3.60 -9.22 -8.15
C GLN A 25 5.11 -9.06 -8.37
N ARG A 26 5.69 -9.71 -9.38
CA ARG A 26 7.11 -9.53 -9.72
C ARG A 26 7.42 -8.09 -10.10
N VAL A 27 6.64 -7.46 -10.99
CA VAL A 27 6.81 -6.04 -11.36
C VAL A 27 6.77 -5.13 -10.12
N LEU A 28 5.83 -5.36 -9.21
CA LEU A 28 5.71 -4.60 -7.96
C LEU A 28 6.82 -4.92 -6.93
N SER A 29 7.30 -6.17 -6.92
CA SER A 29 8.26 -6.69 -5.92
C SER A 29 9.72 -6.59 -6.34
N GLU A 30 10.02 -6.43 -7.64
CA GLU A 30 11.39 -6.28 -8.16
C GLU A 30 12.09 -5.04 -7.58
N GLN A 31 11.33 -4.14 -6.92
CA GLN A 31 11.86 -3.00 -6.19
C GLN A 31 12.14 -3.27 -4.70
N VAL A 32 11.79 -4.46 -4.14
CA VAL A 32 11.92 -4.89 -2.73
C VAL A 32 11.86 -3.72 -1.75
N LEU A 33 10.66 -3.15 -1.59
CA LEU A 33 10.47 -1.92 -0.83
C LEU A 33 9.95 -2.19 0.58
N PRO A 34 10.47 -1.49 1.61
CA PRO A 34 9.92 -1.55 2.97
C PRO A 34 8.42 -1.25 3.01
N ALA A 35 7.70 -1.71 4.05
CA ALA A 35 6.27 -1.47 4.24
C ALA A 35 5.89 0.02 4.10
N VAL A 36 6.73 0.92 4.62
CA VAL A 36 6.56 2.38 4.50
C VAL A 36 6.75 2.86 3.06
N ALA A 37 7.70 2.31 2.32
CA ALA A 37 7.94 2.72 0.93
C ALA A 37 6.76 2.33 0.02
N LYS A 38 6.08 1.21 0.27
CA LYS A 38 4.85 0.86 -0.43
C LYS A 38 3.76 1.93 -0.25
N LEU A 39 3.58 2.44 0.97
CA LEU A 39 2.61 3.51 1.24
C LEU A 39 2.95 4.78 0.44
N VAL A 40 4.24 5.14 0.36
CA VAL A 40 4.72 6.30 -0.41
C VAL A 40 4.46 6.11 -1.90
N LEU A 41 4.83 4.96 -2.47
CA LEU A 41 4.60 4.67 -3.88
C LEU A 41 3.12 4.76 -4.26
N VAL A 42 2.26 4.13 -3.47
CA VAL A 42 0.81 4.13 -3.72
C VAL A 42 0.25 5.55 -3.61
N HIS A 43 0.72 6.35 -2.65
CA HIS A 43 0.30 7.75 -2.50
C HIS A 43 0.70 8.61 -3.71
N PHE A 44 1.91 8.42 -4.25
CA PHE A 44 2.43 9.18 -5.38
C PHE A 44 2.23 8.48 -6.74
N HIS A 45 1.29 7.53 -6.81
CA HIS A 45 0.92 6.83 -8.04
C HIS A 45 2.11 6.21 -8.81
N TRP A 46 3.12 5.75 -8.07
CA TRP A 46 4.33 5.13 -8.62
C TRP A 46 5.17 6.03 -9.55
N GLN A 47 5.02 7.36 -9.46
CA GLN A 47 5.83 8.33 -10.19
C GLN A 47 7.25 8.41 -9.61
N LEU A 48 8.07 7.40 -9.88
CA LEU A 48 9.38 7.20 -9.24
C LEU A 48 10.32 8.41 -9.38
N THR A 49 10.36 9.04 -10.56
CA THR A 49 11.20 10.23 -10.79
C THR A 49 10.82 11.36 -9.82
N ASP A 50 9.53 11.68 -9.73
CA ASP A 50 9.01 12.72 -8.84
C ASP A 50 9.27 12.38 -7.36
N ILE A 51 9.08 11.11 -6.98
CA ILE A 51 9.35 10.62 -5.62
C ILE A 51 10.83 10.79 -5.28
N LEU A 52 11.73 10.39 -6.18
CA LEU A 52 13.18 10.48 -5.98
C LEU A 52 13.67 11.92 -5.91
N GLU A 53 13.13 12.80 -6.75
CA GLU A 53 13.44 14.24 -6.72
C GLU A 53 12.97 14.88 -5.41
N ARG A 54 11.72 14.66 -5.01
CA ARG A 54 11.17 15.15 -3.73
C ARG A 54 11.95 14.59 -2.54
N HIS A 55 12.33 13.32 -2.57
CA HIS A 55 13.13 12.71 -1.52
C HIS A 55 14.50 13.37 -1.39
N LYS A 56 15.16 13.68 -2.51
CA LYS A 56 16.45 14.40 -2.52
C LYS A 56 16.32 15.82 -1.98
N SER A 57 15.22 16.50 -2.29
CA SER A 57 14.98 17.88 -1.83
C SER A 57 14.57 17.96 -0.36
N ASN A 58 13.58 17.17 0.06
CA ASN A 58 13.05 17.14 1.42
C ASN A 58 12.31 15.82 1.70
N SER A 59 13.05 14.82 2.18
CA SER A 59 12.49 13.51 2.52
C SER A 59 11.46 13.57 3.66
N ALA A 60 11.59 14.49 4.62
CA ALA A 60 10.62 14.63 5.71
C ALA A 60 9.25 15.09 5.20
N GLN A 61 9.22 16.09 4.32
CA GLN A 61 7.97 16.58 3.72
C GLN A 61 7.31 15.50 2.86
N LEU A 62 8.08 14.77 2.04
CA LEU A 62 7.57 13.66 1.24
C LEU A 62 6.84 12.62 2.10
N LEU A 63 7.42 12.27 3.26
CA LEU A 63 6.82 11.30 4.17
C LEU A 63 5.54 11.85 4.81
N LEU A 64 5.53 13.12 5.24
CA LEU A 64 4.34 13.78 5.78
C LEU A 64 3.19 13.83 4.77
N ASP A 65 3.49 14.19 3.52
CA ASP A 65 2.52 14.24 2.42
C ASP A 65 1.92 12.84 2.18
N ALA A 66 2.76 11.80 2.17
CA ALA A 66 2.32 10.40 2.08
C ALA A 66 1.65 9.85 3.35
N HIS A 67 1.49 10.68 4.38
CA HIS A 67 0.95 10.31 5.70
C HIS A 67 1.67 9.14 6.34
N VAL A 68 2.99 9.13 6.20
CA VAL A 68 3.88 8.19 6.86
C VAL A 68 4.92 8.95 7.67
N GLN A 69 5.45 8.30 8.68
CA GLN A 69 6.58 8.83 9.43
C GLN A 69 7.62 7.72 9.55
N PRO A 70 8.91 8.05 9.45
CA PRO A 70 9.93 7.09 9.83
C PRO A 70 9.70 6.71 11.29
N ALA A 71 9.95 5.45 11.63
CA ALA A 71 10.01 5.05 13.04
C ALA A 71 10.91 6.04 13.78
N PRO A 72 10.50 6.57 14.95
CA PRO A 72 11.30 7.57 15.64
C PRO A 72 12.70 7.00 15.88
N CYS A 73 13.72 7.63 15.27
CA CYS A 73 15.13 7.22 15.36
C CYS A 73 15.69 7.31 16.79
N ASN A 74 14.93 7.93 17.69
CA ASN A 74 15.17 7.89 19.11
C ASN A 74 14.00 7.15 19.76
N PRO A 75 14.21 6.06 20.52
CA PRO A 75 13.29 5.77 21.59
C PRO A 75 13.30 7.02 22.46
N VAL A 76 12.27 7.86 22.33
CA VAL A 76 12.11 9.06 23.16
C VAL A 76 12.35 8.57 24.57
N SER A 77 13.39 9.15 25.19
CA SER A 77 13.87 8.82 26.51
C SER A 77 12.65 8.51 27.36
N ALA A 78 12.45 7.22 27.62
CA ALA A 78 11.52 6.81 28.64
C ALA A 78 12.14 7.37 29.91
N HIS A 79 11.81 8.62 30.25
CA HIS A 79 11.85 9.06 31.64
C HIS A 79 11.22 7.90 32.37
N ALA A 80 12.07 7.20 33.13
CA ALA A 80 11.78 5.88 33.67
C ALA A 80 10.48 6.01 34.46
N ALA A 81 9.37 5.74 33.79
CA ALA A 81 8.09 5.69 34.42
C ALA A 81 8.25 4.56 35.44
N PRO A 82 7.78 4.77 36.68
CA PRO A 82 7.93 3.74 37.69
C PRO A 82 7.45 2.41 37.08
N PRO A 83 8.22 1.32 37.25
CA PRO A 83 7.73 0.01 36.86
C PRO A 83 6.33 -0.12 37.46
N HIS A 84 5.34 -0.50 36.66
CA HIS A 84 3.91 -0.54 37.01
C HIS A 84 3.03 0.69 36.69
N SER A 85 3.51 1.69 35.94
CA SER A 85 2.60 2.74 35.44
C SER A 85 1.55 2.16 34.48
N SER A 86 0.27 2.42 34.77
CA SER A 86 -0.87 2.03 33.91
C SER A 86 -1.54 3.27 33.34
N LEU A 87 -2.04 3.16 32.12
CA LEU A 87 -2.70 4.24 31.38
C LEU A 87 -4.04 3.73 30.85
N HIS A 88 -4.99 4.65 30.70
CA HIS A 88 -6.27 4.33 30.08
C HIS A 88 -6.10 4.32 28.55
N CYS A 89 -6.65 3.29 27.89
CA CYS A 89 -6.74 3.30 26.44
C CYS A 89 -7.76 4.36 25.98
N GLY A 90 -7.38 5.23 25.05
CA GLY A 90 -8.25 6.30 24.53
C GLY A 90 -9.49 5.83 23.74
N VAL A 91 -9.64 4.53 23.49
CA VAL A 91 -10.78 3.95 22.75
C VAL A 91 -11.73 3.20 23.68
N CYS A 92 -11.23 2.20 24.42
CA CYS A 92 -12.07 1.34 25.28
C CYS A 92 -12.09 1.76 26.76
N LEU A 93 -11.32 2.80 27.12
CA LEU A 93 -11.16 3.32 28.48
C LEU A 93 -10.69 2.29 29.52
N GLN A 94 -10.18 1.13 29.09
CA GLN A 94 -9.62 0.12 29.99
C GLN A 94 -8.25 0.55 30.50
N LEU A 95 -7.96 0.24 31.76
CA LEU A 95 -6.65 0.46 32.37
C LEU A 95 -5.68 -0.63 31.90
N VAL A 96 -4.61 -0.22 31.22
CA VAL A 96 -3.64 -1.11 30.60
C VAL A 96 -2.23 -0.71 31.04
N ARG A 97 -1.36 -1.70 31.24
CA ARG A 97 0.06 -1.45 31.51
C ARG A 97 0.67 -0.67 30.36
N LYS A 98 1.47 0.36 30.67
CA LYS A 98 2.07 1.23 29.64
C LYS A 98 2.85 0.45 28.59
N GLU A 99 3.49 -0.65 28.98
CA GLU A 99 4.30 -1.51 28.12
C GLU A 99 3.46 -2.40 27.19
N SER A 100 2.15 -2.54 27.47
CA SER A 100 1.21 -3.33 26.66
C SER A 100 0.43 -2.47 25.65
N LEU A 101 0.63 -1.15 25.66
CA LEU A 101 0.08 -0.24 24.65
C LEU A 101 0.96 -0.27 23.41
N LEU A 102 0.31 -0.27 22.25
CA LEU A 102 0.97 -0.15 20.96
C LEU A 102 0.72 1.25 20.41
N ALA A 103 1.74 1.82 19.76
CA ALA A 103 1.65 3.12 19.12
C ALA A 103 2.37 3.10 17.78
N LEU A 104 1.82 3.84 16.81
CA LEU A 104 2.51 4.21 15.58
C LEU A 104 3.52 5.35 15.86
N PRO A 105 4.36 5.75 14.89
CA PRO A 105 5.26 6.91 15.04
C PRO A 105 4.59 8.24 15.48
N CYS A 106 3.28 8.41 15.25
CA CYS A 106 2.49 9.54 15.79
C CYS A 106 2.34 9.53 17.32
N GLN A 107 2.82 8.47 18.00
CA GLN A 107 2.83 8.30 19.46
C GLN A 107 1.46 8.23 20.13
N HIS A 108 0.38 8.01 19.39
CA HIS A 108 -0.95 7.75 19.95
C HIS A 108 -1.06 6.30 20.46
N PRO A 109 -1.14 6.06 21.78
CA PRO A 109 -1.08 4.73 22.34
C PRO A 109 -2.48 4.13 22.55
N PHE A 110 -2.68 2.90 22.07
CA PHE A 110 -3.92 2.14 22.28
C PHE A 110 -3.61 0.69 22.65
N CYS A 111 -4.55 0.03 23.32
CA CYS A 111 -4.36 -1.36 23.69
C CYS A 111 -4.42 -2.26 22.46
N LYS A 112 -3.76 -3.42 22.57
CA LYS A 112 -3.69 -4.40 21.48
C LYS A 112 -5.08 -4.80 20.96
N SER A 113 -6.04 -5.03 21.85
CA SER A 113 -7.40 -5.45 21.44
C SER A 113 -8.12 -4.40 20.60
N CYS A 114 -7.96 -3.11 20.91
CA CYS A 114 -8.51 -2.03 20.08
C CYS A 114 -7.86 -1.99 18.69
N TRP A 115 -6.53 -2.17 18.61
CA TRP A 115 -5.83 -2.24 17.33
C TRP A 115 -6.24 -3.47 16.49
N GLU A 116 -6.40 -4.63 17.12
CA GLU A 116 -6.90 -5.86 16.46
C GLU A 116 -8.33 -5.65 15.92
N GLN A 117 -9.22 -5.08 16.72
CA GLN A 117 -10.60 -4.82 16.32
C GLN A 117 -10.67 -3.80 15.18
N HIS A 118 -9.96 -2.67 15.30
CA HIS A 118 -9.89 -1.63 14.26
C HIS A 118 -9.39 -2.19 12.93
N SER A 119 -8.26 -2.89 12.96
CA SER A 119 -7.68 -3.52 11.76
C SER A 119 -8.63 -4.55 11.16
N THR A 120 -9.28 -5.36 11.99
CA THR A 120 -10.22 -6.38 11.52
C THR A 120 -11.43 -5.76 10.84
N VAL A 121 -12.00 -4.69 11.39
CA VAL A 121 -13.16 -4.00 10.81
C VAL A 121 -12.78 -3.40 9.44
N LEU A 122 -11.69 -2.64 9.37
CA LEU A 122 -11.27 -1.99 8.12
C LEU A 122 -10.89 -3.01 7.03
N VAL A 123 -10.24 -4.12 7.38
CA VAL A 123 -9.96 -5.19 6.43
C VAL A 123 -11.26 -5.89 5.99
N LYS A 124 -12.25 -6.05 6.88
CA LYS A 124 -13.55 -6.60 6.48
C LYS A 124 -14.26 -5.70 5.48
N ASP A 125 -14.14 -4.39 5.68
CA ASP A 125 -14.71 -3.33 4.83
C ASP A 125 -13.93 -3.10 3.51
N GLY A 126 -12.84 -3.83 3.29
CA GLY A 126 -12.14 -3.81 2.01
C GLY A 126 -10.95 -2.84 1.93
N VAL A 127 -10.49 -2.31 3.05
CA VAL A 127 -9.41 -1.32 3.11
C VAL A 127 -8.04 -2.01 3.13
N GLY A 128 -7.16 -1.60 2.21
CA GLY A 128 -5.75 -2.01 2.15
C GLY A 128 -4.82 -0.93 2.72
N VAL A 129 -4.16 -0.18 1.84
CA VAL A 129 -3.16 0.86 2.16
C VAL A 129 -3.74 2.03 2.99
N GLY A 130 -5.07 2.18 2.99
CA GLY A 130 -5.78 3.28 3.64
C GLY A 130 -6.01 3.14 5.15
N ILE A 131 -5.62 2.04 5.79
CA ILE A 131 -5.80 1.86 7.23
C ILE A 131 -4.94 2.91 7.97
N SER A 132 -5.57 3.72 8.83
CA SER A 132 -4.92 4.83 9.56
C SER A 132 -5.02 4.67 11.08
N CYS A 133 -4.29 5.53 11.80
CA CYS A 133 -4.37 5.67 13.25
C CYS A 133 -5.82 5.90 13.74
N MET A 134 -6.14 5.37 14.93
CA MET A 134 -7.46 5.54 15.57
C MET A 134 -7.65 6.91 16.23
N ALA A 135 -6.58 7.70 16.39
CA ALA A 135 -6.70 9.04 16.97
C ALA A 135 -7.46 9.98 16.04
N GLN A 136 -8.31 10.82 16.61
CA GLN A 136 -9.03 11.85 15.86
C GLN A 136 -8.06 12.73 15.10
N GLU A 137 -8.38 13.02 13.83
CA GLU A 137 -7.61 13.91 12.94
C GLU A 137 -6.14 13.48 12.73
N CYS A 138 -5.79 12.22 13.03
CA CYS A 138 -4.45 11.69 12.74
C CYS A 138 -4.44 11.00 11.37
N PRO A 139 -3.78 11.58 10.34
CA PRO A 139 -3.79 10.99 9.00
C PRO A 139 -2.82 9.82 8.86
N LEU A 140 -2.00 9.54 9.89
CA LEU A 140 -0.89 8.59 9.80
C LEU A 140 -1.40 7.19 9.42
N ARG A 141 -0.92 6.69 8.28
CA ARG A 141 -1.23 5.36 7.75
C ARG A 141 -0.47 4.29 8.50
N MET A 142 -1.10 3.13 8.65
CA MET A 142 -0.53 1.94 9.26
C MET A 142 0.25 1.15 8.20
N PRO A 143 1.57 0.95 8.38
CA PRO A 143 2.34 0.06 7.53
C PRO A 143 1.86 -1.41 7.62
N GLU A 144 2.04 -2.18 6.55
CA GLU A 144 1.53 -3.56 6.47
C GLU A 144 2.10 -4.50 7.55
N ASP A 145 3.35 -4.27 7.96
CA ASP A 145 4.04 -4.99 9.03
C ASP A 145 3.49 -4.66 10.43
N PHE A 146 2.83 -3.52 10.60
CA PHE A 146 2.07 -3.20 11.81
C PHE A 146 0.67 -3.85 11.79
N VAL A 147 0.00 -3.88 10.64
CA VAL A 147 -1.36 -4.42 10.50
C VAL A 147 -1.40 -5.95 10.54
N LEU A 148 -0.50 -6.63 9.81
CA LEU A 148 -0.54 -8.10 9.64
C LEU A 148 -0.52 -8.89 10.97
N PRO A 149 0.30 -8.52 11.98
CA PRO A 149 0.31 -9.20 13.28
C PRO A 149 -0.98 -8.99 14.11
N LEU A 150 -1.77 -7.97 13.80
CA LEU A 150 -3.02 -7.64 14.49
C LEU A 150 -4.24 -8.40 13.95
N LEU A 151 -4.10 -9.05 12.79
CA LEU A 151 -5.19 -9.81 12.19
C LEU A 151 -5.26 -11.22 12.79
N PRO A 152 -6.42 -11.68 13.29
CA PRO A 152 -6.53 -12.91 14.08
C PRO A 152 -6.47 -14.19 13.25
N SER A 153 -6.86 -14.16 11.97
CA SER A 153 -6.93 -15.34 11.10
C SER A 153 -6.10 -15.18 9.83
N GLU A 154 -5.58 -16.29 9.30
CA GLU A 154 -4.89 -16.30 8.00
C GLU A 154 -5.80 -15.86 6.85
N GLU A 155 -7.11 -16.16 6.92
CA GLU A 155 -8.08 -15.69 5.93
C GLU A 155 -8.12 -14.16 5.85
N LEU A 156 -8.12 -13.46 7.00
CA LEU A 156 -8.09 -12.00 7.03
C LEU A 156 -6.75 -11.46 6.56
N ARG A 157 -5.63 -12.10 6.92
CA ARG A 157 -4.29 -11.71 6.43
C ARG A 157 -4.21 -11.82 4.92
N GLU A 158 -4.74 -12.90 4.35
CA GLU A 158 -4.77 -13.11 2.91
C GLU A 158 -5.69 -12.12 2.20
N LYS A 159 -6.87 -11.84 2.77
CA LYS A 159 -7.78 -10.79 2.29
C LYS A 159 -7.09 -9.42 2.29
N TYR A 160 -6.36 -9.09 3.36
CA TYR A 160 -5.59 -7.85 3.45
C TYR A 160 -4.46 -7.78 2.40
N ARG A 161 -3.69 -8.85 2.21
CA ARG A 161 -2.66 -8.91 1.15
C ARG A 161 -3.24 -8.67 -0.25
N ARG A 162 -4.43 -9.21 -0.53
CA ARG A 162 -5.13 -8.96 -1.80
C ARG A 162 -5.51 -7.48 -1.95
N TYR A 163 -5.97 -6.82 -0.89
CA TYR A 163 -6.27 -5.38 -0.94
C TYR A 163 -5.03 -4.53 -1.12
N LEU A 164 -3.94 -4.84 -0.42
CA LEU A 164 -2.66 -4.17 -0.65
C LEU A 164 -2.18 -4.31 -2.09
N PHE A 165 -2.33 -5.51 -2.67
CA PHE A 165 -2.02 -5.74 -4.08
C PHE A 165 -2.94 -4.94 -5.01
N ARG A 166 -4.26 -4.97 -4.79
CA ARG A 166 -5.22 -4.19 -5.55
C ARG A 166 -4.85 -2.70 -5.54
N ASP A 167 -4.66 -2.14 -4.35
CA ASP A 167 -4.31 -0.73 -4.18
C ASP A 167 -2.96 -0.39 -4.85
N SER A 168 -2.01 -1.34 -4.85
CA SER A 168 -0.73 -1.20 -5.56
C SER A 168 -0.90 -1.18 -7.08
N VAL A 169 -1.75 -2.05 -7.63
CA VAL A 169 -2.02 -2.10 -9.07
C VAL A 169 -2.81 -0.88 -9.51
N GLU A 170 -3.91 -0.55 -8.82
CA GLU A 170 -4.79 0.57 -9.17
C GLU A 170 -4.12 1.94 -9.04
N SER A 171 -3.13 2.07 -8.16
CA SER A 171 -2.34 3.31 -8.05
C SER A 171 -1.21 3.40 -9.06
N HIS A 172 -0.79 2.29 -9.68
CA HIS A 172 0.37 2.28 -10.57
C HIS A 172 0.00 2.83 -11.95
N TYR A 173 0.68 3.90 -12.38
CA TYR A 173 0.37 4.61 -13.62
C TYR A 173 0.38 3.74 -14.90
N GLN A 174 1.15 2.65 -14.93
CA GLN A 174 1.18 1.68 -16.05
C GLN A 174 0.37 0.40 -15.84
N LEU A 175 -0.29 0.18 -14.69
CA LEU A 175 -1.02 -1.06 -14.45
C LEU A 175 -2.52 -0.80 -14.27
N GLN A 176 -3.33 -1.76 -14.71
CA GLN A 176 -4.79 -1.72 -14.53
C GLN A 176 -5.33 -3.13 -14.32
N LEU A 177 -6.25 -3.30 -13.37
CA LEU A 177 -6.96 -4.57 -13.22
C LEU A 177 -7.92 -4.79 -14.39
N CYS A 178 -8.01 -6.02 -14.89
CA CYS A 178 -9.04 -6.37 -15.85
C CYS A 178 -10.44 -6.24 -15.20
N PRO A 179 -11.41 -5.56 -15.83
CA PRO A 179 -12.76 -5.39 -15.27
C PRO A 179 -13.64 -6.64 -15.41
N GLY A 180 -13.19 -7.66 -16.14
CA GLY A 180 -13.92 -8.91 -16.31
C GLY A 180 -14.16 -9.62 -14.98
N ALA A 181 -15.37 -10.17 -14.81
CA ALA A 181 -15.75 -10.86 -13.57
C ALA A 181 -14.76 -11.97 -13.20
N ASP A 182 -14.26 -11.93 -11.96
CA ASP A 182 -13.27 -12.86 -11.41
C ASP A 182 -12.01 -13.05 -12.28
N CYS A 183 -11.65 -12.06 -13.11
CA CYS A 183 -10.48 -12.10 -13.96
C CYS A 183 -9.23 -11.62 -13.19
N PRO A 184 -8.23 -12.48 -12.94
CA PRO A 184 -7.03 -12.09 -12.17
C PRO A 184 -5.92 -11.49 -13.06
N ILE A 185 -6.27 -11.02 -14.27
CA ILE A 185 -5.32 -10.43 -15.20
C ILE A 185 -5.14 -8.96 -14.87
N VAL A 186 -3.88 -8.53 -14.85
CA VAL A 186 -3.48 -7.13 -14.80
C VAL A 186 -2.96 -6.76 -16.18
N ILE A 187 -3.42 -5.64 -16.72
CA ILE A 187 -2.87 -5.05 -17.93
C ILE A 187 -1.72 -4.15 -17.54
N GLN A 188 -0.59 -4.33 -18.22
CA GLN A 188 0.50 -3.37 -18.20
C GLN A 188 0.53 -2.62 -19.53
N VAL A 189 0.63 -1.29 -19.47
CA VAL A 189 0.75 -0.44 -20.64
C VAL A 189 2.11 0.26 -20.65
N GLN A 190 2.65 0.55 -21.83
CA GLN A 190 3.89 1.36 -21.89
C GLN A 190 3.61 2.84 -21.61
N GLU A 191 2.51 3.36 -22.15
CA GLU A 191 2.08 4.75 -21.98
C GLU A 191 0.63 4.84 -21.50
N PRO A 192 0.32 5.51 -20.37
CA PRO A 192 -1.06 5.67 -19.90
C PRO A 192 -1.84 6.61 -20.83
N ARG A 193 -2.66 6.03 -21.72
CA ARG A 193 -3.55 6.73 -22.64
C ARG A 193 -4.86 5.96 -22.72
N ALA A 194 -5.99 6.65 -22.85
CA ALA A 194 -7.29 6.02 -23.06
C ALA A 194 -7.30 5.33 -24.43
N ARG A 195 -7.05 4.02 -24.45
CA ARG A 195 -6.88 3.23 -25.67
C ARG A 195 -7.50 1.86 -25.46
N ARG A 196 -8.09 1.34 -26.52
CA ARG A 196 -8.79 0.05 -26.48
C ARG A 196 -7.81 -1.07 -26.13
N VAL A 197 -8.07 -1.74 -25.02
CA VAL A 197 -7.35 -2.94 -24.56
C VAL A 197 -8.31 -4.12 -24.60
N GLN A 198 -7.79 -5.30 -24.95
CA GLN A 198 -8.52 -6.56 -24.86
C GLN A 198 -7.78 -7.54 -23.97
N CYS A 199 -8.45 -8.04 -22.94
CA CYS A 199 -7.88 -9.05 -22.05
C CYS A 199 -7.71 -10.38 -22.79
N SER A 200 -6.49 -10.93 -22.81
CA SER A 200 -6.20 -12.21 -23.46
C SER A 200 -6.87 -13.42 -22.80
N ARG A 201 -7.32 -13.30 -21.55
CA ARG A 201 -7.95 -14.40 -20.79
C ARG A 201 -9.48 -14.41 -20.92
N CYS A 202 -10.14 -13.29 -20.63
CA CYS A 202 -11.59 -13.21 -20.60
C CYS A 202 -12.20 -12.55 -21.84
N SER A 203 -11.37 -12.06 -22.76
CA SER A 203 -11.79 -11.33 -23.96
C SER A 203 -12.56 -10.03 -23.71
N GLU A 204 -12.66 -9.57 -22.45
CA GLU A 204 -13.25 -8.28 -22.10
C GLU A 204 -12.47 -7.15 -22.77
N VAL A 205 -13.21 -6.17 -23.29
CA VAL A 205 -12.66 -5.03 -24.04
C VAL A 205 -13.01 -3.74 -23.30
N PHE A 206 -12.00 -2.93 -23.00
CA PHE A 206 -12.15 -1.67 -22.26
C PHE A 206 -11.15 -0.63 -22.74
N TRP A 207 -11.23 0.59 -22.19
CA TRP A 207 -10.50 1.78 -22.64
C TRP A 207 -9.61 2.36 -21.54
#